data_AF-A0A2V9JFM2-F1
#
_entry.id   AF-A0A2V9JFM2-F1
#
_cell.length_a   1.000
_cell.length_b   1.000
_cell.length_c   1.000
_cell.angle_alpha   90.00
_cell.angle_beta   90.00
_cell.angle_gamma   90.00
#
_symmetry.space_group_name_H-M   'P 1'
#
loop_
_entity.id
_entity.type
_entity.pdbx_description
1 polymer ?
#
loop_
_entity_poly.entity_id
_entity_poly.type
_entity_poly.pdbx_seq_one_letter_code
_entity_poly.pdbx_strand_id
1 'polypeptide(L)'
;MDAYWAKDIQELFRLGRRDSFLKFTELVLAQSGGIFEATRFAGPCEVSRPTIVNYLRVLEAMFVAHVIRPFSTRRPTEIVAAPKV
;
A
#
# COMPACT_ATOMS: atom_id res chain seq x y z
N MET A 1 -9.27 12.87 -7.38
CA MET A 1 -9.12 12.19 -6.07
C MET A 1 -10.32 12.43 -5.15
N ASP A 2 -10.90 13.64 -5.09
CA ASP A 2 -11.90 13.97 -4.06
C ASP A 2 -13.22 13.18 -4.17
N ALA A 3 -13.75 12.99 -5.39
CA ALA A 3 -14.97 12.19 -5.60
C ALA A 3 -14.77 10.69 -5.25
N TYR A 4 -13.57 10.17 -5.49
CA TYR A 4 -13.18 8.78 -5.16
C TYR A 4 -13.05 8.57 -3.65
N TRP A 5 -12.52 9.56 -2.93
CA TRP A 5 -12.42 9.53 -1.46
C TRP A 5 -13.79 9.52 -0.76
N ALA A 6 -14.68 10.42 -1.19
CA ALA A 6 -15.95 10.66 -0.49
C ALA A 6 -16.95 9.51 -0.65
N LYS A 7 -16.94 8.81 -1.79
CA LYS A 7 -17.90 7.75 -2.10
C LYS A 7 -17.47 6.40 -1.55
N ASP A 8 -16.29 5.93 -1.94
CA ASP A 8 -15.92 4.53 -1.69
C ASP A 8 -15.12 4.37 -0.39
N ILE A 9 -14.22 5.31 -0.08
CA ILE A 9 -13.26 5.12 1.02
C ILE A 9 -13.88 5.43 2.40
N GLN A 10 -14.64 6.51 2.52
CA GLN A 10 -15.28 6.86 3.80
C GLN A 10 -16.42 5.90 4.16
N GLU A 11 -17.22 5.46 3.18
CA GLU A 11 -18.33 4.53 3.42
C GLU A 11 -17.84 3.13 3.79
N LEU A 12 -16.76 2.64 3.16
CA LEU A 12 -16.33 1.24 3.31
C LEU A 12 -15.24 1.02 4.36
N PHE A 13 -14.35 1.99 4.62
CA PHE A 13 -13.11 1.73 5.37
C PHE A 13 -12.84 2.63 6.58
N ARG A 14 -13.70 3.63 6.88
CA ARG A 14 -13.59 4.54 8.04
C ARG A 14 -12.16 5.01 8.34
N LEU A 15 -11.42 5.44 7.31
CA LEU A 15 -10.04 5.89 7.48
C LEU A 15 -9.98 7.23 8.24
N GLY A 16 -9.26 7.27 9.36
CA GLY A 16 -9.20 8.46 10.22
C GLY A 16 -8.34 9.62 9.69
N ARG A 17 -7.52 9.41 8.66
CA ARG A 17 -6.58 10.41 8.12
C ARG A 17 -6.55 10.41 6.60
N ARG A 18 -7.35 11.29 5.99
CA ARG A 18 -7.48 11.47 4.54
C ARG A 18 -6.16 11.79 3.86
N ASP A 19 -5.48 12.83 4.33
CA ASP A 19 -4.30 13.35 3.65
C ASP A 19 -3.17 12.32 3.63
N SER A 20 -2.97 11.59 4.73
CA SER A 20 -2.01 10.49 4.81
C SER A 20 -2.31 9.37 3.80
N PHE A 21 -3.59 9.05 3.56
CA PHE A 21 -3.96 8.02 2.59
C PHE A 21 -3.75 8.49 1.15
N LEU A 22 -4.16 9.73 0.84
CA LEU A 22 -3.94 10.32 -0.49
C LEU A 22 -2.44 10.39 -0.78
N LYS A 23 -1.64 10.83 0.19
CA LYS A 23 -0.19 10.87 0.07
C LYS A 23 0.42 9.50 -0.17
N PHE A 24 -0.04 8.50 0.60
CA PHE A 24 0.39 7.12 0.38
C PHE A 24 0.06 6.62 -1.03
N THR A 25 -1.15 6.92 -1.50
CA THR A 25 -1.61 6.51 -2.84
C THR A 25 -0.72 7.13 -3.93
N GLU A 26 -0.41 8.42 -3.84
CA GLU A 26 0.52 9.10 -4.75
C GLU A 26 1.90 8.43 -4.76
N LEU A 27 2.46 8.15 -3.58
CA LEU A 27 3.79 7.56 -3.44
C LEU A 27 3.83 6.12 -3.99
N VAL A 28 2.80 5.32 -3.75
CA VAL A 28 2.70 3.95 -4.29
C VAL A 28 2.63 3.96 -5.80
N LEU A 29 1.84 4.87 -6.38
CA LEU A 29 1.75 4.99 -7.84
C LEU A 29 3.07 5.47 -8.45
N ALA A 30 3.75 6.44 -7.81
CA ALA A 30 5.04 6.94 -8.25
C ALA A 30 6.16 5.89 -8.18
N GLN A 31 6.10 4.96 -7.21
CA GLN A 31 7.07 3.88 -7.02
C GLN A 31 6.59 2.53 -7.61
N SER A 32 5.58 2.55 -8.48
CA SER A 32 5.02 1.34 -9.08
C SER A 32 6.09 0.51 -9.82
N GLY A 33 5.96 -0.82 -9.76
CA GLY A 33 6.92 -1.77 -10.36
C GLY A 33 8.19 -2.01 -9.54
N GLY A 34 8.39 -1.27 -8.44
CA GLY A 34 9.49 -1.50 -7.50
C GLY A 34 9.16 -2.52 -6.40
N ILE A 35 10.18 -2.83 -5.59
CA ILE A 35 9.99 -3.58 -4.36
C ILE A 35 9.36 -2.68 -3.30
N PHE A 36 8.14 -3.02 -2.90
CA PHE A 36 7.43 -2.34 -1.82
C PHE A 36 8.09 -2.59 -0.47
N GLU A 37 8.11 -1.61 0.43
CA GLU A 37 8.53 -1.80 1.83
C GLU A 37 7.73 -0.84 2.73
N ALA A 38 6.84 -1.37 3.57
CA ALA A 38 5.88 -0.57 4.32
C ALA A 38 6.51 0.50 5.23
N THR A 39 7.67 0.23 5.85
CA THR A 39 8.35 1.16 6.77
C THR A 39 8.78 2.45 6.07
N ARG A 40 9.14 2.39 4.79
CA ARG A 40 9.58 3.56 4.01
C ARG A 40 8.47 4.57 3.75
N PHE A 41 7.21 4.14 3.77
CA PHE A 41 6.05 5.01 3.56
C PHE A 41 5.51 5.59 4.87
N ALA A 42 5.82 4.98 6.02
CA ALA A 42 5.33 5.41 7.33
C ALA A 42 5.72 6.85 7.66
N GLY A 43 7.01 7.19 7.48
CA GLY A 43 7.53 8.55 7.72
C GLY A 43 6.88 9.61 6.81
N PRO A 44 6.95 9.48 5.48
CA PRO A 44 6.37 10.44 4.54
C PRO A 44 4.85 10.63 4.63
N CYS A 45 4.12 9.61 5.12
CA CYS A 45 2.67 9.68 5.31
C CYS A 45 2.27 10.02 6.75
N GLU A 46 3.25 10.21 7.64
CA GLU A 46 3.08 10.49 9.08
C GLU A 46 2.19 9.49 9.82
N VAL A 47 2.23 8.21 9.43
CA VAL A 47 1.41 7.15 10.02
C VAL A 47 2.26 5.96 10.41
N SER A 48 1.72 5.09 11.25
CA SER A 48 2.41 3.87 11.66
C SER A 48 2.56 2.88 10.48
N ARG A 49 3.56 2.00 10.54
CA ARG A 49 3.71 0.89 9.59
C ARG A 49 2.43 0.04 9.48
N PRO A 50 1.74 -0.35 10.57
CA PRO A 50 0.44 -1.04 10.48
C PRO A 50 -0.62 -0.26 9.69
N THR A 51 -0.66 1.07 9.83
CA THR A 51 -1.57 1.92 9.05
C THR A 51 -1.26 1.87 7.56
N ILE A 52 0.03 1.89 7.17
CA ILE A 52 0.45 1.73 5.77
C ILE A 52 -0.01 0.38 5.20
N VAL A 53 0.17 -0.71 5.96
CA VAL A 53 -0.29 -2.04 5.54
C VAL A 53 -1.81 -2.05 5.37
N ASN A 54 -2.56 -1.39 6.27
CA ASN A 54 -4.00 -1.25 6.12
C ASN A 54 -4.37 -0.47 4.86
N TYR A 55 -3.70 0.66 4.59
CA TYR A 55 -3.94 1.45 3.38
C TYR A 55 -3.68 0.65 2.11
N LEU A 56 -2.62 -0.17 2.08
CA LEU A 56 -2.33 -1.04 0.95
C LEU A 56 -3.45 -2.06 0.71
N ARG A 57 -3.97 -2.70 1.77
CA ARG A 57 -5.11 -3.63 1.67
C ARG A 57 -6.36 -2.95 1.13
N VAL A 58 -6.61 -1.72 1.55
CA VAL A 58 -7.73 -0.91 1.05
C VAL A 58 -7.56 -0.65 -0.45
N LEU A 59 -6.37 -0.24 -0.90
CA LEU A 59 -6.08 -0.05 -2.32
C LEU A 59 -6.20 -1.34 -3.15
N GLU A 60 -5.83 -2.50 -2.59
CA GLU A 60 -6.04 -3.80 -3.24
C GLU A 60 -7.53 -4.16 -3.36
N ALA A 61 -8.30 -3.98 -2.28
CA ALA A 61 -9.72 -4.29 -2.26
C ALA A 61 -10.53 -3.43 -3.26
N MET A 62 -10.04 -2.21 -3.53
CA MET A 62 -10.62 -1.30 -4.53
C MET A 62 -10.01 -1.45 -5.92
N PHE A 63 -9.13 -2.43 -6.13
CA PHE A 63 -8.43 -2.68 -7.41
C PHE A 63 -7.59 -1.50 -7.93
N VAL A 64 -7.11 -0.61 -7.04
CA VAL A 64 -6.23 0.50 -7.40
C VAL A 64 -4.76 0.09 -7.44
N ALA A 65 -4.36 -0.84 -6.57
CA ALA A 65 -3.03 -1.41 -6.55
C ALA A 65 -3.13 -2.93 -6.45
N HIS A 66 -2.11 -3.64 -6.94
CA HIS A 66 -2.01 -5.09 -6.80
C HIS A 66 -0.62 -5.48 -6.32
N VAL A 67 -0.52 -6.22 -5.23
CA VAL A 67 0.77 -6.69 -4.72
C VAL A 67 1.21 -7.93 -5.47
N ILE A 68 2.21 -7.75 -6.32
CA ILE A 68 2.88 -8.87 -7.00
C ILE A 68 3.99 -9.37 -6.11
N ARG A 69 3.92 -10.65 -5.73
CA ARG A 69 4.98 -11.31 -4.97
C ARG A 69 6.19 -11.53 -5.88
N PRO A 70 7.41 -11.16 -5.46
CA PRO A 70 8.61 -11.42 -6.24
C PRO A 70 8.73 -12.92 -6.55
N PHE A 71 8.91 -13.26 -7.82
CA PHE A 71 9.12 -14.63 -8.27
C PHE A 71 10.61 -14.87 -8.51
N SER A 72 11.14 -15.98 -8.00
CA SER A 72 12.49 -16.43 -8.29
C SER A 72 12.46 -17.87 -8.81
N THR A 73 13.17 -18.14 -9.91
CA THR A 73 13.31 -19.51 -10.43
C THR A 73 14.10 -20.43 -9.48
N ARG A 74 14.82 -19.87 -8.50
CA ARG A 74 15.46 -20.62 -7.41
C ARG A 74 14.53 -20.66 -6.19
N ARG A 75 13.71 -21.70 -6.11
CA ARG A 75 12.75 -21.95 -5.00
C ARG A 75 13.31 -21.75 -3.58
N PRO A 76 14.56 -22.16 -3.26
CA PRO A 76 15.12 -21.90 -1.92
C PRO A 76 15.34 -20.42 -1.63
N THR A 77 15.71 -19.63 -2.64
CA THR A 77 15.94 -18.18 -2.52
C THR A 77 14.62 -17.43 -2.41
N GLU A 78 13.56 -17.89 -3.08
CA GLU A 78 12.20 -17.37 -2.97
C GLU A 78 11.66 -17.45 -1.52
N ILE A 79 11.88 -18.59 -0.86
CA ILE A 79 11.43 -18.85 0.52
C ILE A 79 12.16 -17.94 1.52
N VAL A 80 13.44 -17.67 1.31
CA VAL A 80 14.31 -16.96 2.27
C VAL A 80 14.30 -15.43 2.05
N ALA A 81 14.04 -14.97 0.82
CA ALA A 81 14.01 -13.54 0.49
C ALA A 81 12.67 -12.85 0.82
N ALA A 82 11.63 -13.60 1.17
CA ALA A 82 10.34 -13.03 1.59
C ALA A 82 10.38 -12.71 3.11
N PRO A 83 10.05 -11.48 3.57
CA PRO A 83 8.95 -10.66 3.04
C PRO A 83 9.29 -9.19 2.82
N LYS A 84 8.67 -8.56 1.82
CA LYS A 84 8.42 -7.11 1.86
C LYS A 84 6.98 -6.77 1.51
N VAL A 85 6.10 -7.44 2.24
CA VAL A 85 4.73 -7.03 2.57
C VAL A 85 4.57 -7.27 4.08
#